data_AF-A0A4Y8C532-F1
#
_entry.id   AF-A0A4Y8C532-F1
#
_cell.length_a   1.000
_cell.length_b   1.000
_cell.length_c   1.000
_cell.angle_alpha   90.00
_cell.angle_beta   90.00
_cell.angle_gamma   90.00
#
_symmetry.space_group_name_H-M   'P 1'
#
loop_
_entity.id
_entity.type
_entity.pdbx_description
1 polymer ?
#
loop_
_entity_poly.entity_id
_entity_poly.type
_entity_poly.pdbx_seq_one_letter_code
_entity_poly.pdbx_strand_id
1 'polypeptide(L)' 'ENMLKAMKAPIRVSNDGLSLEISPLKKPLKAQNIIIPNDPSSAFYFALVAIILPKSQIILKNILLNPTRIEAYKILQKMG' A
#
# COMPACT_ATOMS: atom_id res chain seq x y z
N GLU A 1 -8.47 1.13 7.34
CA GLU A 1 -8.58 2.44 8.03
C GLU A 1 -8.21 3.65 7.16
N ASN A 2 -7.12 3.61 6.37
CA ASN A 2 -6.63 4.80 5.63
C ASN A 2 -7.66 5.42 4.66
N MET A 3 -8.43 4.60 3.95
CA MET A 3 -9.50 5.12 3.08
C MET A 3 -10.63 5.79 3.87
N LEU A 4 -11.02 5.24 5.02
CA LEU A 4 -12.04 5.83 5.89
C LEU A 4 -11.56 7.17 6.46
N LYS A 5 -10.29 7.29 6.84
CA LYS A 5 -9.67 8.57 7.23
C LYS A 5 -9.76 9.58 6.07
N ALA A 6 -9.39 9.17 4.86
CA ALA A 6 -9.46 10.02 3.68
C ALA A 6 -10.90 10.52 3.44
N MET A 7 -11.91 9.65 3.60
CA MET A 7 -13.33 10.00 3.44
C MET A 7 -13.95 10.78 4.62
N LYS A 8 -13.13 11.18 5.61
CA LYS A 8 -13.52 11.91 6.84
C LYS A 8 -14.50 11.14 7.74
N ALA A 9 -14.38 9.82 7.77
CA ALA A 9 -15.13 9.00 8.71
C ALA A 9 -14.67 9.27 10.17
N PRO A 10 -15.58 9.24 11.16
CA PRO A 10 -15.25 9.45 12.56
C PRO A 10 -14.62 8.18 13.16
N ILE A 11 -13.36 7.95 12.84
CA ILE A 11 -12.58 6.80 13.34
C ILE A 11 -11.53 7.24 14.35
N ARG A 12 -11.34 6.42 15.39
CA ARG A 12 -10.23 6.54 16.33
C ARG A 12 -9.40 5.28 16.25
N VAL A 13 -8.09 5.43 16.10
CA VAL A 13 -7.14 4.33 16.07
C VAL A 13 -6.30 4.44 17.35
N SER A 14 -6.10 3.33 18.05
CA SER A 14 -5.24 3.31 19.23
C SER A 14 -3.79 3.65 18.89
N ASN A 15 -3.02 4.04 19.90
CA ASN A 15 -1.61 4.43 19.73
C ASN A 15 -0.73 3.29 19.20
N ASP A 16 -1.08 2.04 19.51
CA ASP A 16 -0.40 0.83 19.00
C ASP A 16 -0.85 0.44 17.58
N GLY A 17 -1.89 1.07 17.03
CA GLY A 17 -2.44 0.78 15.72
C GLY A 17 -3.23 -0.54 15.62
N LEU A 18 -3.45 -1.25 16.73
CA LEU A 18 -4.04 -2.59 16.74
C LEU A 18 -5.55 -2.60 17.01
N SER A 19 -6.10 -1.49 17.50
CA SER A 19 -7.54 -1.35 17.73
C SER A 19 -8.10 -0.12 17.03
N LEU A 20 -9.35 -0.22 16.61
CA LEU A 20 -10.04 0.82 15.86
C LEU A 20 -11.49 0.89 16.30
N GLU A 21 -11.93 2.10 16.65
CA GLU A 21 -13.32 2.43 16.97
C GLU A 21 -13.92 3.30 15.87
N ILE A 22 -15.17 3.00 15.50
CA ILE A 22 -15.94 3.76 14.51
C ILE A 22 -17.20 4.29 15.18
N SER A 23 -17.37 5.61 15.19
CA SER A 23 -18.62 6.21 15.66
C SER A 23 -19.70 6.20 14.55
N PRO A 24 -21.00 6.20 14.91
CA PRO A 24 -22.08 6.31 13.95
C PRO A 24 -21.94 7.55 13.04
N LEU A 25 -22.22 7.36 11.76
CA LEU A 25 -22.16 8.44 10.77
C LEU A 25 -23.31 9.42 10.97
N LYS A 26 -22.98 10.71 11.10
CA LYS A 26 -23.98 11.79 11.12
C LYS A 26 -24.33 12.31 9.72
N LYS A 27 -23.49 12.03 8.73
CA LYS A 27 -23.62 12.42 7.32
C LYS A 27 -22.97 11.34 6.43
N PRO A 28 -23.35 11.22 5.15
CA PRO A 28 -22.67 10.33 4.21
C PRO A 28 -21.16 10.62 4.12
N LEU A 29 -20.39 9.57 3.81
CA LEU A 29 -18.95 9.70 3.57
C LEU A 29 -18.67 10.62 2.39
N LYS A 30 -17.60 11.41 2.49
CA LYS A 30 -17.21 12.31 1.41
C LYS A 30 -16.56 11.52 0.28
N ALA A 31 -17.09 11.68 -0.93
CA ALA A 31 -16.45 11.15 -2.13
C ALA A 31 -15.04 11.74 -2.30
N GLN A 32 -14.11 10.90 -2.76
CA GLN A 32 -12.72 11.29 -2.97
C GLN A 32 -12.30 10.96 -4.39
N ASN A 33 -11.54 11.86 -5.01
CA ASN A 33 -10.86 11.58 -6.27
C ASN A 33 -9.51 10.94 -5.92
N ILE A 34 -9.40 9.63 -6.09
CA ILE A 34 -8.24 8.84 -5.68
C ILE A 34 -7.66 8.14 -6.90
N ILE A 35 -6.35 8.28 -7.09
CA ILE A 35 -5.59 7.45 -8.04
C ILE A 35 -5.19 6.18 -7.29
N ILE A 36 -5.66 5.03 -7.77
CA ILE A 36 -5.31 3.74 -7.18
C ILE A 36 -3.88 3.38 -7.60
N PRO A 37 -2.95 3.17 -6.65
CA PRO A 37 -1.60 2.74 -6.96
C PRO A 37 -1.58 1.29 -7.43
N ASN A 38 -0.55 0.93 -8.17
CA ASN A 38 -0.31 -0.43 -8.63
C ASN A 38 0.07 -1.36 -7.48
N ASP A 39 -0.36 -2.62 -7.56
CA ASP A 39 -0.17 -3.60 -6.50
C ASP A 39 1.29 -4.08 -6.40
N PRO A 40 1.98 -3.87 -5.26
CA PRO A 40 3.33 -4.37 -5.04
C PRO A 40 3.41 -5.89 -5.15
N SER A 41 2.35 -6.62 -4.79
CA SER A 41 2.33 -8.08 -4.82
C SER A 41 2.36 -8.61 -6.26
N SER A 42 1.53 -8.08 -7.16
CA SER A 42 1.61 -8.43 -8.60
C SER A 42 2.90 -7.93 -9.25
N ALA A 43 3.36 -6.73 -8.91
CA ALA A 43 4.59 -6.17 -9.47
C ALA A 43 5.85 -6.96 -9.07
N PHE A 44 5.80 -7.69 -7.95
CA PHE A 44 6.92 -8.47 -7.44
C PHE A 44 7.34 -9.60 -8.41
N TYR A 45 6.40 -10.20 -9.15
CA TYR A 45 6.72 -11.21 -10.15
C TYR A 45 7.62 -10.64 -11.26
N PHE A 46 7.36 -9.41 -11.72
CA PHE A 46 8.19 -8.75 -12.72
C PHE A 46 9.56 -8.38 -12.14
N ALA A 47 9.61 -7.92 -10.88
CA ALA A 47 10.87 -7.66 -10.18
C ALA A 47 11.74 -8.94 -10.12
N LEU A 48 11.17 -10.08 -9.77
CA LEU A 48 11.88 -11.37 -9.74
C LEU A 48 12.39 -11.77 -11.12
N VAL A 49 11.57 -11.65 -12.18
CA VAL A 49 12.00 -11.97 -13.55
C VAL A 49 13.19 -11.10 -13.96
N ALA A 50 13.17 -9.80 -13.66
CA ALA A 50 14.28 -8.90 -13.99
C ALA A 50 15.57 -9.22 -13.22
N ILE A 51 15.46 -9.78 -12.00
CA ILE A 51 16.61 -10.20 -11.19
C ILE A 51 17.23 -11.49 -11.71
N ILE A 52 16.41 -12.46 -12.13
CA ILE A 52 16.89 -13.79 -12.56
C ILE A 52 17.43 -13.75 -14.00
N LEU A 53 16.85 -12.91 -14.87
CA LEU A 53 17.23 -12.86 -16.28
C LEU A 53 18.43 -11.90 -16.49
N PRO A 54 19.59 -12.38 -16.99
CA PRO A 54 20.77 -11.55 -17.17
C PRO A 54 20.54 -10.41 -18.17
N LYS A 55 21.21 -9.28 -17.94
CA LYS A 55 21.11 -8.05 -18.77
C LYS A 55 19.69 -7.49 -18.88
N SER A 56 18.86 -7.67 -17.86
CA SER A 56 17.50 -7.15 -17.80
C SER A 56 17.42 -5.84 -17.02
N GLN A 57 16.49 -4.98 -17.42
CA GLN A 57 16.16 -3.76 -16.70
C GLN A 57 14.66 -3.48 -16.85
N ILE A 58 13.98 -3.20 -15.74
CA ILE A 58 12.57 -2.80 -15.73
C ILE A 58 12.35 -1.60 -14.81
N ILE A 59 11.30 -0.82 -15.08
CA ILE A 59 10.84 0.28 -14.22
C ILE A 59 9.39 0.02 -13.84
N LEU A 60 9.16 -0.27 -12.57
CA LEU A 60 7.81 -0.43 -12.00
C LEU A 60 7.28 0.94 -11.55
N LYS A 61 6.29 1.48 -12.26
CA LYS A 61 5.73 2.82 -11.99
C LYS A 61 4.56 2.75 -11.02
N ASN A 62 4.39 3.80 -10.21
CA ASN A 62 3.22 4.00 -9.34
C ASN A 62 2.91 2.81 -8.40
N ILE A 63 3.93 2.12 -7.89
CA ILE A 63 3.75 1.01 -6.94
C ILE A 63 3.35 1.54 -5.57
N LEU A 64 2.39 0.89 -4.91
CA LEU A 64 2.04 1.19 -3.51
C LEU A 64 3.22 0.86 -2.59
N LEU A 65 3.80 1.89 -1.97
CA LEU A 65 4.92 1.76 -1.03
C LEU A 65 4.49 1.70 0.44
N ASN A 66 3.34 1.08 0.73
CA ASN A 66 2.88 0.94 2.12
C ASN A 66 3.88 0.07 2.91
N PRO A 67 4.43 0.55 4.05
CA PRO A 67 5.39 -0.20 4.85
C PRO A 67 4.98 -1.64 5.16
N THR A 68 3.69 -1.92 5.34
CA THR A 68 3.17 -3.27 5.63
C THR A 68 3.14 -4.21 4.41
N ARG A 69 3.45 -3.72 3.20
CA ARG A 69 3.31 -4.44 1.94
C ARG A 69 4.61 -4.51 1.11
N ILE A 70 5.69 -3.88 1.57
CA ILE A 70 6.96 -3.75 0.81
C ILE A 70 8.10 -4.63 1.31
N GLU A 71 7.91 -5.43 2.36
CA GLU A 71 9.00 -6.21 2.98
C GLU A 71 9.70 -7.14 1.98
N ALA A 72 8.97 -7.74 1.04
CA ALA A 72 9.57 -8.56 -0.01
C ALA A 72 10.61 -7.81 -0.84
N TYR A 73 10.36 -6.53 -1.18
CA TYR A 73 11.33 -5.68 -1.90
C TYR A 73 12.54 -5.32 -1.03
N LYS A 74 12.34 -5.10 0.28
CA LYS A 74 13.45 -4.85 1.22
C LYS A 74 14.35 -6.07 1.35
N ILE A 75 13.78 -7.27 1.34
CA ILE A 75 14.58 -8.51 1.33
C ILE A 75 15.37 -8.62 0.04
N LEU A 76 14.76 -8.38 -1.13
CA LEU A 76 15.51 -8.37 -2.39
C LEU A 76 16.69 -7.39 -2.35
N GLN A 77 16.48 -6.16 -1.87
CA GLN A 77 17.56 -5.18 -1.72
C GLN A 77 18.69 -5.66 -0.79
N LYS A 78 18.37 -6.44 0.25
CA LYS A 78 19.38 -7.03 1.14
C LYS A 78 20.15 -8.17 0.49
N MET A 79 19.59 -8.81 -0.54
CA MET A 79 20.23 -9.91 -1.25
C MET A 79 21.26 -9.43 -2.28
N GLY A 80 21.15 -8.19 -2.77
CA GLY A 80 22.02 -7.59 -3.77
C GLY A 80 21.24 -6.88 -4.87
#